data_AF-A0A1C3W1P7-F1
#
_entry.id   AF-A0A1C3W1P7-F1
#
_cell.length_a   1.000
_cell.length_b   1.000
_cell.length_c   1.000
_cell.angle_alpha   90.00
_cell.angle_beta   90.00
_cell.angle_gamma   90.00
#
_symmetry.space_group_name_H-M   'P 1'
#
loop_
_entity.id
_entity.type
_entity.pdbx_description
1 polymer ?
#
loop_
_entity_poly.entity_id
_entity_poly.type
_entity_poly.pdbx_seq_one_letter_code
_entity_poly.pdbx_strand_id
1 'polypeptide(L)'
;MTALASYSTGLATVSAGGTTITGSGAIWSGTSVKPGDIFQIGNFQSVISDVTDTTHLVIPPWGGGNQSGVAYVIWQVSPQRFAGAEAMSTVGKLVAAFETSGFYVFVGIDETEPDPSLGNDGQFAFQPTTAKLWEKVGGVWTYLGIFKAFNLTGAYDSVRTYSYGDVQVTSGSSYIYINDTPSAGHTAPNTTYWQLLASKGDASTVPGPGYGGTSTTSLTIGTGSKAFTTQSGLAYTNGARVRASSAANTSNWMEGLATYSGTTLTINVDKTNGSGTLADWNFNIVGEPGAGAGVAVGGQCQFQYSSSTSGILMPKRGNQLFVNGSLMSVPSAGVGTGTLGSLTSNTLYYAYAYISGGSIALEVSTTGHATDTTYGHEIKSGDASRSLVGMFYTNGSGQLVSTANSALVRSWYNRQATATRAAYTADRNNSGFGGAIAEVNSEIRNSVVLWADEVWDITLVSTFSLPSTGQSATVGIGLDAMNAWQDGAVNYNSDTGGNRMVAPVNYKATGLSDGFHYSTLITQTVSGVTATFSGSATSASFRTILTTAILAPSM
;
A
#
# COMPACT_ATOMS: atom_id res chain seq x y z
N MET A 1 -80.32 -8.80 -24.33
CA MET A 1 -79.16 -8.31 -23.55
C MET A 1 -77.93 -8.52 -24.40
N THR A 2 -77.19 -7.45 -24.69
CA THR A 2 -75.89 -7.53 -25.37
C THR A 2 -74.91 -8.24 -24.44
N ALA A 3 -74.17 -9.22 -24.94
CA ALA A 3 -73.16 -9.90 -24.14
C ALA A 3 -72.14 -8.87 -23.60
N LEU A 4 -71.73 -9.02 -22.34
CA LEU A 4 -70.71 -8.17 -21.74
C LEU A 4 -69.40 -8.32 -22.54
N ALA A 5 -68.77 -7.19 -22.87
CA ALA A 5 -67.49 -7.21 -23.55
C ALA A 5 -66.44 -7.87 -22.63
N SER A 6 -65.66 -8.80 -23.19
CA SER A 6 -64.67 -9.55 -22.44
C SER A 6 -63.35 -9.67 -23.21
N TYR A 7 -62.24 -9.80 -22.48
CA TYR A 7 -60.89 -10.03 -23.00
C TYR A 7 -60.28 -11.28 -22.36
N SER A 8 -59.69 -12.18 -23.15
CA SER A 8 -59.21 -13.49 -22.68
C SER A 8 -57.97 -14.01 -23.42
N THR A 9 -57.11 -13.11 -23.92
CA THR A 9 -55.93 -13.49 -24.71
C THR A 9 -54.71 -13.74 -23.83
N GLY A 10 -54.05 -14.88 -23.99
CA GLY A 10 -52.89 -15.28 -23.19
C GLY A 10 -53.26 -16.15 -21.99
N LEU A 11 -52.29 -16.38 -21.12
CA LEU A 11 -52.43 -17.20 -19.91
C LEU A 11 -52.09 -16.37 -18.68
N ALA A 12 -52.64 -16.74 -17.53
CA ALA A 12 -52.43 -16.04 -16.26
C ALA A 12 -51.92 -16.98 -15.16
N THR A 13 -51.06 -16.44 -14.31
CA THR A 13 -50.52 -17.09 -13.12
C THR A 13 -50.80 -16.20 -11.92
N VAL A 14 -51.35 -16.75 -10.86
CA VAL A 14 -51.57 -16.07 -9.57
C VAL A 14 -51.46 -17.08 -8.43
N SER A 15 -50.69 -16.75 -7.39
CA SER A 15 -50.57 -17.57 -6.20
C SER A 15 -51.82 -17.48 -5.32
N ALA A 16 -52.07 -18.49 -4.49
CA ALA A 16 -53.13 -18.48 -3.49
C ALA A 16 -52.94 -17.30 -2.53
N GLY A 17 -53.96 -16.45 -2.39
CA GLY A 17 -53.89 -15.21 -1.62
C GLY A 17 -53.01 -14.12 -2.25
N GLY A 18 -52.43 -14.34 -3.43
CA GLY A 18 -51.62 -13.38 -4.14
C GLY A 18 -52.42 -12.17 -4.60
N THR A 19 -51.80 -11.00 -4.61
CA THR A 19 -52.41 -9.72 -5.03
C THR A 19 -51.97 -9.29 -6.44
N THR A 20 -51.12 -10.07 -7.09
CA THR A 20 -50.59 -9.77 -8.42
C THR A 20 -50.82 -10.96 -9.32
N ILE A 21 -51.43 -10.71 -10.48
CA ILE A 21 -51.57 -11.68 -11.55
C ILE A 21 -50.50 -11.38 -12.60
N THR A 22 -49.74 -12.40 -12.98
CA THR A 22 -48.76 -12.31 -14.07
C THR A 22 -49.29 -13.03 -15.31
N GLY A 23 -49.33 -12.32 -16.42
CA GLY A 23 -49.77 -12.79 -17.72
C GLY A 23 -48.61 -13.26 -18.59
N SER A 24 -48.76 -14.41 -19.25
CA SER A 24 -47.86 -14.90 -20.30
C SER A 24 -48.59 -14.86 -21.64
N GLY A 25 -48.05 -14.12 -22.60
CA GLY A 25 -48.72 -13.83 -23.88
C GLY A 25 -49.96 -12.94 -23.75
N ALA A 26 -50.23 -12.41 -22.55
CA ALA A 26 -51.28 -11.43 -22.31
C ALA A 26 -50.82 -10.02 -22.73
N ILE A 27 -51.76 -9.18 -23.16
CA ILE A 27 -51.52 -7.78 -23.53
C ILE A 27 -52.56 -6.91 -22.84
N TRP A 28 -52.40 -6.72 -21.54
CA TRP A 28 -53.26 -5.90 -20.68
C TRP A 28 -52.90 -4.42 -20.78
N SER A 29 -53.30 -3.79 -21.88
CA SER A 29 -53.14 -2.36 -22.07
C SER A 29 -54.39 -1.60 -21.62
N GLY A 30 -54.28 -0.29 -21.39
CA GLY A 30 -55.40 0.56 -20.95
C GLY A 30 -56.62 0.57 -21.87
N THR A 31 -56.54 -0.03 -23.06
CA THR A 31 -57.67 -0.25 -23.97
C THR A 31 -58.36 -1.59 -23.68
N SER A 32 -57.58 -2.67 -23.52
CA SER A 32 -58.10 -4.04 -23.31
C SER A 32 -58.50 -4.31 -21.85
N VAL A 33 -57.87 -3.65 -20.88
CA VAL A 33 -58.12 -3.83 -19.45
C VAL A 33 -57.97 -2.48 -18.75
N LYS A 34 -58.86 -2.15 -17.82
CA LYS A 34 -58.80 -0.94 -16.99
C LYS A 34 -59.03 -1.30 -15.52
N PRO A 35 -58.51 -0.50 -14.58
CA PRO A 35 -58.94 -0.57 -13.19
C PRO A 35 -60.48 -0.52 -13.06
N GLY A 36 -61.04 -1.38 -12.23
CA GLY A 36 -62.48 -1.59 -12.06
C GLY A 36 -63.09 -2.68 -12.96
N ASP A 37 -62.36 -3.23 -13.93
CA ASP A 37 -62.77 -4.43 -14.64
C ASP A 37 -62.67 -5.68 -13.74
N ILE A 38 -63.34 -6.78 -14.10
CA ILE A 38 -63.34 -8.02 -13.29
C ILE A 38 -62.51 -9.10 -13.96
N PHE A 39 -61.52 -9.64 -13.26
CA PHE A 39 -60.70 -10.77 -13.68
C PHE A 39 -61.28 -12.10 -13.17
N GLN A 40 -61.37 -13.12 -14.03
CA GLN A 40 -61.95 -14.44 -13.71
C GLN A 40 -61.07 -15.59 -14.19
N ILE A 41 -60.88 -16.61 -13.33
CA ILE A 41 -60.37 -17.93 -13.69
C ILE A 41 -61.32 -18.98 -13.13
N GLY A 42 -61.86 -19.84 -13.98
CA GLY A 42 -62.87 -20.83 -13.58
C GLY A 42 -64.08 -20.15 -12.92
N ASN A 43 -64.39 -20.53 -11.68
CA ASN A 43 -65.51 -19.97 -10.91
C ASN A 43 -65.11 -18.83 -9.97
N PHE A 44 -63.83 -18.45 -9.92
CA PHE A 44 -63.33 -17.40 -9.02
C PHE A 44 -63.14 -16.09 -9.79
N GLN A 45 -63.51 -14.98 -9.16
CA GLN A 45 -63.44 -13.63 -9.71
C GLN A 45 -62.77 -12.67 -8.73
N SER A 46 -62.07 -11.66 -9.23
CA SER A 46 -61.54 -10.55 -8.44
C SER A 46 -61.57 -9.25 -9.26
N VAL A 47 -61.77 -8.11 -8.61
CA VAL A 47 -61.73 -6.80 -9.27
C VAL A 47 -60.29 -6.36 -9.51
N ILE A 48 -60.01 -5.89 -10.72
CA ILE A 48 -58.71 -5.34 -11.09
C ILE A 48 -58.61 -3.96 -10.44
N SER A 49 -57.72 -3.83 -9.46
CA SER A 49 -57.48 -2.56 -8.77
C SER A 49 -56.53 -1.66 -9.55
N ASP A 50 -55.55 -2.27 -10.24
CA ASP A 50 -54.62 -1.55 -11.09
C ASP A 50 -54.11 -2.43 -12.25
N VAL A 51 -53.71 -1.79 -13.34
CA VAL A 51 -53.06 -2.41 -14.51
C VAL A 51 -51.67 -1.81 -14.58
N THR A 52 -50.70 -2.45 -13.92
CA THR A 52 -49.37 -1.86 -13.72
C THR A 52 -48.53 -1.90 -14.99
N ASP A 53 -48.71 -2.93 -15.81
CA ASP A 53 -48.11 -3.03 -17.14
C ASP A 53 -48.90 -4.04 -18.00
N THR A 54 -48.42 -4.30 -19.22
CA THR A 54 -49.10 -5.18 -20.18
C THR A 54 -49.17 -6.65 -19.77
N THR A 55 -48.43 -7.08 -18.76
CA THR A 55 -48.38 -8.45 -18.27
C THR A 55 -48.64 -8.57 -16.77
N HIS A 56 -48.99 -7.49 -16.06
CA HIS A 56 -49.28 -7.53 -14.63
C HIS A 56 -50.55 -6.77 -14.25
N LEU A 57 -51.41 -7.44 -13.47
CA LEU A 57 -52.59 -6.85 -12.85
C LEU A 57 -52.47 -6.91 -11.35
N VAL A 58 -52.97 -5.88 -10.67
CA VAL A 58 -53.11 -5.85 -9.22
C VAL A 58 -54.56 -6.13 -8.87
N ILE A 59 -54.77 -7.07 -7.97
CA ILE A 59 -56.08 -7.48 -7.45
C ILE A 59 -56.05 -7.58 -5.93
N PRO A 60 -57.20 -7.53 -5.25
CA PRO A 60 -57.32 -8.04 -3.90
C PRO A 60 -56.88 -9.51 -3.79
N PRO A 61 -56.50 -10.00 -2.60
CA PRO A 61 -55.98 -11.36 -2.39
C PRO A 61 -56.80 -12.44 -3.10
N TRP A 62 -56.14 -13.21 -3.97
CA TRP A 62 -56.81 -14.20 -4.83
C TRP A 62 -57.35 -15.40 -4.04
N GLY A 63 -58.68 -15.58 -4.08
CA GLY A 63 -59.36 -16.65 -3.35
C GLY A 63 -59.39 -18.02 -4.06
N GLY A 64 -58.93 -18.11 -5.32
CA GLY A 64 -59.06 -19.32 -6.15
C GLY A 64 -57.92 -20.33 -6.07
N GLY A 65 -57.07 -20.26 -5.04
CA GLY A 65 -55.88 -21.12 -4.90
C GLY A 65 -54.75 -20.79 -5.89
N ASN A 66 -53.67 -21.59 -5.91
CA ASN A 66 -52.54 -21.41 -6.84
C ASN A 66 -52.99 -21.73 -8.27
N GLN A 67 -52.86 -20.76 -9.17
CA GLN A 67 -53.11 -20.87 -10.60
C GLN A 67 -51.81 -20.57 -11.35
N SER A 68 -51.42 -21.41 -12.30
CA SER A 68 -50.19 -21.23 -13.07
C SER A 68 -50.43 -21.49 -14.55
N GLY A 69 -50.23 -20.46 -15.39
CA GLY A 69 -50.37 -20.55 -16.84
C GLY A 69 -51.76 -20.98 -17.31
N VAL A 70 -52.83 -20.51 -16.66
CA VAL A 70 -54.21 -20.91 -16.98
C VAL A 70 -54.94 -19.87 -17.82
N ALA A 71 -55.92 -20.31 -18.60
CA ALA A 71 -56.81 -19.40 -19.32
C ALA A 71 -57.67 -18.59 -18.33
N TYR A 72 -57.95 -17.34 -18.69
CA TYR A 72 -58.70 -16.40 -17.87
C TYR A 72 -59.68 -15.60 -18.75
N VAL A 73 -60.63 -14.92 -18.13
CA VAL A 73 -61.52 -13.95 -18.77
C VAL A 73 -61.54 -12.67 -17.96
N ILE A 74 -61.38 -11.52 -18.62
CA ILE A 74 -61.58 -10.19 -18.02
C ILE A 74 -62.87 -9.61 -18.56
N TRP A 75 -63.81 -9.32 -17.68
CA TRP A 75 -65.06 -8.64 -18.01
C TRP A 75 -64.84 -7.13 -17.95
N GLN A 76 -65.04 -6.46 -19.07
CA GLN A 76 -64.79 -5.02 -19.23
C GLN A 76 -65.97 -4.18 -18.71
N VAL A 77 -66.12 -4.16 -17.38
CA VAL A 77 -67.26 -3.54 -16.69
C VAL A 77 -66.91 -2.25 -15.97
N SER A 78 -65.67 -1.77 -16.06
CA SER A 78 -65.24 -0.56 -15.36
C SER A 78 -66.11 0.66 -15.71
N PRO A 79 -66.64 1.39 -14.71
CA PRO A 79 -67.35 2.65 -14.93
C PRO A 79 -66.53 3.72 -15.66
N GLN A 80 -65.18 3.61 -15.63
CA GLN A 80 -64.29 4.50 -16.38
C GLN A 80 -64.38 4.32 -17.90
N ARG A 81 -65.09 3.30 -18.37
CA ARG A 81 -65.30 3.07 -19.81
C ARG A 81 -66.44 3.92 -20.40
N PHE A 82 -67.17 4.71 -19.59
CA PHE A 82 -68.26 5.58 -20.07
C PHE A 82 -67.80 7.05 -20.22
N ALA A 83 -68.14 7.68 -21.36
CA ALA A 83 -67.63 8.99 -21.80
C ALA A 83 -67.84 10.19 -20.82
N GLY A 84 -68.79 10.10 -19.87
CA GLY A 84 -69.03 11.16 -18.89
C GLY A 84 -67.96 11.30 -17.81
N ALA A 85 -67.20 10.24 -17.52
CA ALA A 85 -66.18 10.25 -16.47
C ALA A 85 -64.90 11.01 -16.90
N GLU A 86 -64.52 10.95 -18.19
CA GLU A 86 -63.33 11.62 -18.70
C GLU A 86 -63.51 13.14 -18.83
N ALA A 87 -64.71 13.61 -19.19
CA ALA A 87 -65.04 15.03 -19.25
C ALA A 87 -64.95 15.69 -17.87
N MET A 88 -65.50 15.06 -16.83
CA MET A 88 -65.43 15.58 -15.46
C MET A 88 -64.02 15.52 -14.85
N SER A 89 -63.24 14.49 -15.19
CA SER A 89 -61.81 14.44 -14.85
C SER A 89 -61.03 15.59 -15.49
N THR A 90 -61.34 15.92 -16.75
CA THR A 90 -60.69 17.02 -17.47
C THR A 90 -61.04 18.39 -16.88
N VAL A 91 -62.32 18.62 -16.55
CA VAL A 91 -62.74 19.86 -15.86
C VAL A 91 -62.08 19.95 -14.48
N GLY A 92 -62.00 18.85 -13.72
CA GLY A 92 -61.30 18.81 -12.44
C GLY A 92 -59.81 19.16 -12.57
N LYS A 93 -59.13 18.70 -13.62
CA LYS A 93 -57.73 19.08 -13.90
C LYS A 93 -57.58 20.56 -14.25
N LEU A 94 -58.53 21.13 -15.00
CA LEU A 94 -58.54 22.55 -15.37
C LEU A 94 -58.73 23.45 -14.15
N VAL A 95 -59.66 23.08 -13.27
CA VAL A 95 -59.88 23.78 -11.99
C VAL A 95 -58.64 23.66 -11.09
N ALA A 96 -58.08 22.46 -10.94
CA ALA A 96 -56.86 22.26 -10.15
C ALA A 96 -55.65 23.04 -10.71
N ALA A 97 -55.53 23.18 -12.03
CA ALA A 97 -54.48 23.98 -12.66
C ALA A 97 -54.62 25.48 -12.35
N PHE A 98 -55.86 26.01 -12.36
CA PHE A 98 -56.12 27.40 -11.99
C PHE A 98 -55.92 27.67 -10.49
N GLU A 99 -56.17 26.69 -9.62
CA GLU A 99 -55.89 26.80 -8.19
C GLU A 99 -54.39 26.72 -7.86
N THR A 100 -53.60 25.99 -8.66
CA THR A 100 -52.16 25.79 -8.39
C THR A 100 -51.29 26.94 -8.90
N SER A 101 -51.54 27.44 -10.12
CA SER A 101 -50.67 28.41 -10.80
C SER A 101 -51.33 29.78 -11.03
N GLY A 102 -52.62 29.91 -10.78
CA GLY A 102 -53.40 31.09 -11.17
C GLY A 102 -53.43 31.32 -12.69
N PHE A 103 -53.88 32.50 -13.10
CA PHE A 103 -53.77 33.00 -14.47
C PHE A 103 -53.38 34.48 -14.44
N TYR A 104 -52.77 34.95 -15.53
CA TYR A 104 -52.46 36.38 -15.68
C TYR A 104 -53.69 37.15 -16.14
N VAL A 105 -53.96 38.29 -15.50
CA VAL A 105 -54.84 39.32 -16.04
C VAL A 105 -54.06 40.13 -17.08
N PHE A 106 -54.46 40.08 -18.35
CA PHE A 106 -53.80 40.85 -19.40
C PHE A 106 -54.28 42.31 -19.38
N VAL A 107 -53.34 43.24 -19.26
CA VAL A 107 -53.60 44.69 -19.28
C VAL A 107 -53.63 45.17 -20.73
N GLY A 108 -54.59 46.04 -21.06
CA GLY A 108 -54.72 46.65 -22.37
C GLY A 108 -53.45 47.42 -22.78
N ILE A 109 -53.20 47.53 -24.07
CA ILE A 109 -51.94 48.11 -24.59
C ILE A 109 -51.80 49.62 -24.35
N ASP A 110 -52.93 50.33 -24.23
CA ASP A 110 -52.99 51.78 -24.01
C ASP A 110 -53.24 52.15 -22.54
N GLU A 111 -53.47 51.15 -21.69
CA GLU A 111 -53.74 51.34 -20.26
C GLU A 111 -52.44 51.50 -19.48
N THR A 112 -52.44 52.35 -18.46
CA THR A 112 -51.25 52.58 -17.62
C THR A 112 -51.17 51.63 -16.42
N GLU A 113 -52.30 51.06 -16.00
CA GLU A 113 -52.45 50.18 -14.83
C GLU A 113 -53.55 49.11 -15.08
N PRO A 114 -53.54 47.98 -14.37
CA PRO A 114 -54.57 46.95 -14.51
C PRO A 114 -55.93 47.36 -13.92
N ASP A 115 -57.04 46.88 -14.49
CA ASP A 115 -58.39 47.10 -13.96
C ASP A 115 -58.53 46.52 -12.54
N PRO A 116 -58.85 47.35 -11.52
CA PRO A 116 -58.98 46.90 -10.12
C PRO A 116 -60.08 45.86 -9.88
N SER A 117 -61.09 45.79 -10.74
CA SER A 117 -62.21 44.85 -10.60
C SER A 117 -61.86 43.42 -11.04
N LEU A 118 -60.76 43.24 -11.77
CA LEU A 118 -60.32 41.95 -12.30
C LEU A 118 -59.32 41.27 -11.38
N GLY A 119 -59.34 39.93 -11.35
CA GLY A 119 -58.42 39.11 -10.59
C GLY A 119 -58.67 39.06 -9.07
N ASN A 120 -58.10 38.04 -8.43
CA ASN A 120 -58.12 37.84 -6.98
C ASN A 120 -56.76 38.16 -6.36
N ASP A 121 -56.72 38.35 -5.04
CA ASP A 121 -55.46 38.55 -4.31
C ASP A 121 -54.50 37.36 -4.52
N GLY A 122 -53.22 37.67 -4.70
CA GLY A 122 -52.16 36.72 -5.05
C GLY A 122 -52.05 36.39 -6.55
N GLN A 123 -52.91 36.95 -7.40
CA GLN A 123 -52.78 36.83 -8.86
C GLN A 123 -51.93 37.95 -9.45
N PHE A 124 -51.47 37.73 -10.68
CA PHE A 124 -50.63 38.66 -11.41
C PHE A 124 -51.35 39.27 -12.60
N ALA A 125 -51.01 40.52 -12.92
CA ALA A 125 -51.38 41.16 -14.17
C ALA A 125 -50.14 41.44 -15.01
N PHE A 126 -50.25 41.30 -16.33
CA PHE A 126 -49.13 41.49 -17.26
C PHE A 126 -49.56 42.35 -18.44
N GLN A 127 -48.74 43.34 -18.79
CA GLN A 127 -48.92 44.15 -19.99
C GLN A 127 -47.89 43.73 -21.05
N PRO A 128 -48.32 43.09 -22.15
CA PRO A 128 -47.39 42.53 -23.14
C PRO A 128 -46.50 43.55 -23.86
N THR A 129 -46.98 44.77 -24.07
CA THR A 129 -46.27 45.81 -24.83
C THR A 129 -45.07 46.38 -24.09
N THR A 130 -45.21 46.59 -22.79
CA THR A 130 -44.19 47.19 -21.93
C THR A 130 -43.50 46.17 -21.04
N ALA A 131 -43.97 44.92 -21.04
CA ALA A 131 -43.56 43.84 -20.13
C ALA A 131 -43.68 44.20 -18.64
N LYS A 132 -44.60 45.12 -18.32
CA LYS A 132 -44.93 45.49 -16.94
C LYS A 132 -45.68 44.36 -16.25
N LEU A 133 -45.34 44.13 -14.99
CA LEU A 133 -45.94 43.11 -14.14
C LEU A 133 -46.49 43.74 -12.85
N TRP A 134 -47.66 43.27 -12.42
CA TRP A 134 -48.30 43.65 -11.16
C TRP A 134 -48.76 42.41 -10.39
N GLU A 135 -48.88 42.53 -9.08
CA GLU A 135 -49.48 41.53 -8.19
C GLU A 135 -50.65 42.16 -7.42
N LYS A 136 -51.76 41.44 -7.25
CA LYS A 136 -52.90 41.93 -6.49
C LYS A 136 -52.73 41.60 -5.01
N VAL A 137 -52.66 42.62 -4.15
CA VAL A 137 -52.50 42.46 -2.70
C VAL A 137 -53.52 43.35 -1.99
N GLY A 138 -54.37 42.76 -1.15
CA GLY A 138 -55.39 43.50 -0.41
C GLY A 138 -56.44 44.17 -1.31
N GLY A 139 -56.73 43.57 -2.47
CA GLY A 139 -57.66 44.07 -3.48
C GLY A 139 -57.07 45.09 -4.45
N VAL A 140 -55.80 45.47 -4.32
CA VAL A 140 -55.15 46.52 -5.14
C VAL A 140 -54.01 45.93 -5.96
N TRP A 141 -53.91 46.32 -7.23
CA TRP A 141 -52.79 45.97 -8.10
C TRP A 141 -51.54 46.76 -7.73
N THR A 142 -50.52 46.07 -7.24
CA THR A 142 -49.22 46.63 -6.87
C THR A 142 -48.23 46.37 -7.99
N TYR A 143 -47.56 47.42 -8.48
CA TYR A 143 -46.59 47.30 -9.56
C TYR A 143 -45.28 46.64 -9.09
N LEU A 144 -44.85 45.60 -9.79
CA LEU A 144 -43.63 44.83 -9.47
C LEU A 144 -42.43 45.20 -10.34
N GLY A 145 -42.66 45.78 -11.54
CA GLY A 145 -41.59 46.23 -12.43
C GLY A 145 -41.77 45.81 -13.89
N ILE A 146 -40.76 46.14 -14.71
CA ILE A 146 -40.64 45.71 -16.11
C ILE A 146 -39.75 44.48 -16.17
N PHE A 147 -40.29 43.35 -16.62
CA PHE A 147 -39.54 42.10 -16.76
C PHE A 147 -39.22 41.84 -18.23
N LYS A 148 -38.10 42.40 -18.70
CA LYS A 148 -37.57 42.19 -20.05
C LYS A 148 -36.18 41.54 -19.97
N ALA A 149 -35.93 40.54 -20.82
CA ALA A 149 -34.63 39.88 -20.89
C ALA A 149 -33.53 40.83 -21.37
N PHE A 150 -32.28 40.55 -20.98
CA PHE A 150 -31.12 41.28 -21.50
C PHE A 150 -30.93 41.01 -22.99
N ASN A 151 -30.87 42.08 -23.78
CA ASN A 151 -30.65 42.00 -25.21
C ASN A 151 -29.24 42.51 -25.55
N LEU A 152 -28.33 41.60 -25.92
CA LEU A 152 -26.93 41.94 -26.18
C LEU A 152 -26.79 42.59 -27.56
N THR A 153 -26.54 43.89 -27.59
CA THR A 153 -26.47 44.70 -28.82
C THR A 153 -25.07 44.86 -29.40
N GLY A 154 -24.03 44.40 -28.67
CA GLY A 154 -22.63 44.54 -29.08
C GLY A 154 -22.01 45.88 -28.66
N ALA A 155 -21.09 46.41 -29.46
CA ALA A 155 -20.46 47.70 -29.18
C ALA A 155 -21.47 48.86 -29.27
N TYR A 156 -21.23 49.95 -28.53
CA TYR A 156 -22.06 51.15 -28.62
C TYR A 156 -22.16 51.70 -30.05
N ASP A 157 -23.38 52.03 -30.47
CA ASP A 157 -23.72 52.69 -31.74
C ASP A 157 -24.55 53.94 -31.47
N SER A 158 -24.08 55.12 -31.90
CA SER A 158 -24.73 56.40 -31.63
C SER A 158 -26.05 56.60 -32.37
N VAL A 159 -26.30 55.85 -33.44
CA VAL A 159 -27.53 55.97 -34.26
C VAL A 159 -28.59 54.97 -33.80
N ARG A 160 -28.20 53.92 -33.08
CA ARG A 160 -29.12 52.91 -32.57
C ARG A 160 -30.00 53.47 -31.46
N THR A 161 -31.31 53.27 -31.59
CA THR A 161 -32.25 53.48 -30.49
C THR A 161 -32.16 52.30 -29.53
N TYR A 162 -31.80 52.57 -28.28
CA TYR A 162 -31.74 51.58 -27.22
C TYR A 162 -33.01 51.62 -26.39
N SER A 163 -33.50 50.46 -26.01
CA SER A 163 -34.67 50.29 -25.15
C SER A 163 -34.27 49.67 -23.81
N TYR A 164 -35.12 49.83 -22.79
CA TYR A 164 -34.91 49.20 -21.48
C TYR A 164 -34.49 47.72 -21.63
N GLY A 165 -33.39 47.33 -20.97
CA GLY A 165 -32.82 45.99 -21.01
C GLY A 165 -31.79 45.72 -22.12
N ASP A 166 -31.58 46.63 -23.07
CA ASP A 166 -30.52 46.49 -24.07
C ASP A 166 -29.13 46.65 -23.41
N VAL A 167 -28.18 45.80 -23.79
CA VAL A 167 -26.82 45.82 -23.23
C VAL A 167 -25.84 46.16 -24.35
N GLN A 168 -25.02 47.18 -24.14
CA GLN A 168 -23.93 47.57 -25.05
C GLN A 168 -22.57 47.48 -24.36
N VAL A 169 -21.50 47.41 -25.16
CA VAL A 169 -20.12 47.41 -24.69
C VAL A 169 -19.43 48.73 -25.05
N THR A 170 -18.93 49.43 -24.03
CA THR A 170 -18.10 50.63 -24.15
C THR A 170 -16.81 50.41 -23.37
N SER A 171 -15.66 50.62 -24.01
CA SER A 171 -14.33 50.46 -23.39
C SER A 171 -14.11 49.09 -22.73
N GLY A 172 -14.73 48.04 -23.28
CA GLY A 172 -14.64 46.66 -22.78
C GLY A 172 -15.48 46.35 -21.55
N SER A 173 -16.23 47.33 -21.01
CA SER A 173 -17.24 47.11 -19.97
C SER A 173 -18.63 47.05 -20.59
N SER A 174 -19.52 46.27 -20.00
CA SER A 174 -20.91 46.16 -20.45
C SER A 174 -21.83 47.06 -19.62
N TYR A 175 -22.75 47.73 -20.31
CA TYR A 175 -23.72 48.66 -19.73
C TYR A 175 -25.12 48.30 -20.21
N ILE A 176 -26.09 48.32 -19.31
CA ILE A 176 -27.50 48.06 -19.58
C ILE A 176 -28.27 49.38 -19.69
N TYR A 177 -29.15 49.49 -20.68
CA TYR A 177 -30.01 50.64 -20.88
C TYR A 177 -31.18 50.59 -19.88
N ILE A 178 -31.35 51.65 -19.10
CA ILE A 178 -32.27 51.71 -17.95
C ILE A 178 -33.36 52.78 -18.07
N ASN A 179 -33.35 53.60 -19.13
CA ASN A 179 -34.40 54.59 -19.33
C ASN A 179 -35.67 53.92 -19.87
N ASP A 180 -36.83 54.30 -19.35
CA ASP A 180 -38.13 53.73 -19.74
C ASP A 180 -38.48 54.07 -21.19
N THR A 181 -38.12 55.27 -21.64
CA THR A 181 -38.37 55.74 -23.00
C THR A 181 -37.18 55.39 -23.90
N PRO A 182 -37.37 54.58 -24.96
CA PRO A 182 -36.29 54.26 -25.89
C PRO A 182 -35.71 55.51 -26.57
N SER A 183 -34.38 55.63 -26.62
CA SER A 183 -33.70 56.76 -27.27
C SER A 183 -32.32 56.37 -27.82
N ALA A 184 -31.79 57.19 -28.74
CA ALA A 184 -30.46 57.04 -29.34
C ALA A 184 -29.50 58.16 -28.87
N GLY A 185 -28.20 58.01 -29.14
CA GLY A 185 -27.22 59.10 -29.01
C GLY A 185 -26.60 59.33 -27.63
N HIS A 186 -26.84 58.47 -26.66
CA HIS A 186 -26.25 58.58 -25.31
C HIS A 186 -25.12 57.56 -25.13
N THR A 187 -23.86 57.99 -25.00
CA THR A 187 -22.72 57.11 -24.69
C THR A 187 -22.67 56.77 -23.20
N ALA A 188 -22.24 55.56 -22.83
CA ALA A 188 -21.89 55.25 -21.44
C ALA A 188 -20.48 55.79 -21.09
N PRO A 189 -20.20 56.18 -19.84
CA PRO A 189 -21.13 56.17 -18.69
C PRO A 189 -22.06 57.39 -18.68
N ASN A 190 -23.37 57.15 -18.60
CA ASN A 190 -24.40 58.16 -18.36
C ASN A 190 -25.52 57.52 -17.54
N THR A 191 -25.61 57.84 -16.26
CA THR A 191 -26.48 57.15 -15.29
C THR A 191 -27.97 57.38 -15.49
N THR A 192 -28.37 58.28 -16.39
CA THR A 192 -29.78 58.46 -16.77
C THR A 192 -30.22 57.38 -17.75
N TYR A 193 -29.32 56.94 -18.63
CA TYR A 193 -29.64 56.01 -19.71
C TYR A 193 -28.98 54.64 -19.53
N TRP A 194 -27.82 54.59 -18.86
CA TRP A 194 -26.97 53.41 -18.76
C TRP A 194 -26.55 53.13 -17.32
N GLN A 195 -26.72 51.88 -16.92
CA GLN A 195 -26.16 51.34 -15.68
C GLN A 195 -25.02 50.37 -16.01
N LEU A 196 -23.95 50.37 -15.22
CA LEU A 196 -22.87 49.38 -15.35
C LEU A 196 -23.42 47.99 -15.03
N LEU A 197 -23.27 47.05 -15.96
CA LEU A 197 -23.66 45.66 -15.79
C LEU A 197 -22.47 44.80 -15.36
N ALA A 198 -21.33 44.95 -16.06
CA ALA A 198 -20.07 44.31 -15.68
C ALA A 198 -18.89 45.17 -16.13
N SER A 199 -17.97 45.43 -15.21
CA SER A 199 -16.69 46.07 -15.52
C SER A 199 -15.76 45.11 -16.25
N LYS A 200 -14.96 45.64 -17.18
CA LYS A 200 -13.79 44.93 -17.71
C LYS A 200 -12.86 44.55 -16.54
N GLY A 201 -12.35 43.32 -16.51
CA GLY A 201 -11.27 42.95 -15.59
C GLY A 201 -9.95 43.59 -16.00
N ASP A 202 -9.29 44.29 -15.09
CA ASP A 202 -7.93 44.78 -15.33
C ASP A 202 -6.94 43.61 -15.19
N ALA A 203 -6.42 43.11 -16.32
CA ALA A 203 -5.22 42.29 -16.28
C ALA A 203 -4.05 43.22 -15.92
N SER A 204 -3.50 43.06 -14.71
CA SER A 204 -2.31 43.80 -14.27
C SER A 204 -1.18 43.66 -15.29
N THR A 205 -0.63 44.79 -15.75
CA THR A 205 0.53 44.84 -16.66
C THR A 205 1.87 44.65 -15.95
N VAL A 206 1.86 44.49 -14.62
CA VAL A 206 3.03 44.11 -13.83
C VAL A 206 2.85 42.65 -13.40
N PRO A 207 3.59 41.69 -13.98
CA PRO A 207 3.67 40.36 -13.42
C PRO A 207 4.10 40.46 -11.97
N GLY A 208 3.37 39.84 -11.05
CA GLY A 208 3.84 39.70 -9.67
C GLY A 208 5.23 39.01 -9.65
N PRO A 209 6.01 39.16 -8.57
CA PRO A 209 7.28 38.47 -8.42
C PRO A 209 7.15 36.99 -8.77
N GLY A 210 8.02 36.49 -9.66
CA GLY A 210 8.08 35.09 -10.05
C GLY A 210 9.17 34.33 -9.28
N TYR A 211 9.01 33.01 -9.14
CA TYR A 211 10.11 32.12 -8.76
C TYR A 211 10.98 31.83 -10.00
N GLY A 212 12.30 31.70 -9.83
CA GLY A 212 13.24 31.48 -10.93
C GLY A 212 14.49 32.35 -10.81
N GLY A 213 15.07 32.73 -11.95
CA GLY A 213 16.27 33.58 -11.99
C GLY A 213 17.52 32.79 -12.34
N THR A 214 18.53 33.53 -12.78
CA THR A 214 19.80 32.99 -13.25
C THR A 214 20.96 33.66 -12.55
N SER A 215 22.13 33.01 -12.55
CA SER A 215 23.36 33.60 -12.04
C SER A 215 24.57 33.14 -12.83
N THR A 216 25.46 34.08 -13.13
CA THR A 216 26.78 33.82 -13.70
C THR A 216 27.90 33.83 -12.66
N THR A 217 27.57 33.86 -11.36
CA THR A 217 28.58 33.84 -10.30
C THR A 217 29.32 32.51 -10.31
N SER A 218 30.65 32.58 -10.46
CA SER A 218 31.52 31.40 -10.47
C SER A 218 31.66 30.81 -9.07
N LEU A 219 31.09 29.62 -8.86
CA LEU A 219 31.05 28.96 -7.56
C LEU A 219 31.35 27.46 -7.70
N THR A 220 32.14 26.94 -6.76
CA THR A 220 32.36 25.50 -6.64
C THR A 220 31.20 24.83 -5.93
N ILE A 221 30.70 23.72 -6.47
CA ILE A 221 29.71 22.86 -5.81
C ILE A 221 30.28 22.38 -4.47
N GLY A 222 29.61 22.74 -3.39
CA GLY A 222 30.00 22.36 -2.03
C GLY A 222 29.04 22.94 -1.00
N THR A 223 29.13 22.43 0.23
CA THR A 223 28.30 22.88 1.35
C THR A 223 28.71 24.26 1.86
N GLY A 224 27.89 24.82 2.75
CA GLY A 224 28.12 26.12 3.37
C GLY A 224 27.46 27.27 2.61
N SER A 225 27.70 28.50 3.07
CA SER A 225 27.05 29.69 2.50
C SER A 225 27.63 30.03 1.13
N LYS A 226 26.77 30.10 0.11
CA LYS A 226 27.10 30.47 -1.28
C LYS A 226 26.26 31.66 -1.69
N ALA A 227 26.90 32.77 -2.04
CA ALA A 227 26.21 33.99 -2.49
C ALA A 227 26.21 34.07 -4.01
N PHE A 228 25.02 34.15 -4.61
CA PHE A 228 24.82 34.31 -6.05
C PHE A 228 24.33 35.73 -6.37
N THR A 229 24.85 36.32 -7.43
CA THR A 229 24.25 37.51 -8.04
C THR A 229 23.14 37.08 -8.98
N THR A 230 21.94 37.60 -8.80
CA THR A 230 20.74 37.29 -9.59
C THR A 230 19.89 38.54 -9.83
N GLN A 231 18.76 38.41 -10.53
CA GLN A 231 17.85 39.50 -10.84
C GLN A 231 17.17 40.04 -9.56
N SER A 232 16.70 41.31 -9.60
CA SER A 232 15.87 41.89 -8.53
C SER A 232 14.38 41.58 -8.74
N GLY A 233 13.58 41.64 -7.66
CA GLY A 233 12.12 41.46 -7.74
C GLY A 233 11.64 40.00 -7.85
N LEU A 234 12.46 39.03 -7.46
CA LEU A 234 12.08 37.60 -7.43
C LEU A 234 11.26 37.27 -6.17
N ALA A 235 10.46 36.21 -6.23
CA ALA A 235 9.52 35.80 -5.16
C ALA A 235 10.15 34.99 -4.01
N TYR A 236 11.48 34.94 -3.88
CA TYR A 236 12.14 34.18 -2.82
C TYR A 236 11.93 34.82 -1.45
N THR A 237 11.27 34.10 -0.55
CA THR A 237 11.21 34.47 0.87
C THR A 237 12.42 33.92 1.62
N ASN A 238 12.94 34.68 2.59
CA ASN A 238 14.04 34.20 3.43
C ASN A 238 13.61 32.93 4.19
N GLY A 239 14.46 31.90 4.15
CA GLY A 239 14.18 30.56 4.69
C GLY A 239 13.48 29.62 3.69
N ALA A 240 13.15 30.05 2.47
CA ALA A 240 12.70 29.12 1.45
C ALA A 240 13.83 28.19 1.03
N ARG A 241 13.52 26.91 0.78
CA ARG A 241 14.50 25.98 0.25
C ARG A 241 14.59 26.11 -1.27
N VAL A 242 15.81 26.33 -1.75
CA VAL A 242 16.11 26.65 -3.15
C VAL A 242 17.17 25.72 -3.68
N ARG A 243 17.05 25.32 -4.94
CA ARG A 243 18.07 24.64 -5.73
C ARG A 243 18.71 25.60 -6.73
N ALA A 244 20.04 25.65 -6.76
CA ALA A 244 20.83 26.21 -7.85
C ALA A 244 21.35 25.05 -8.72
N SER A 245 20.85 24.91 -9.94
CA SER A 245 21.26 23.89 -10.90
C SER A 245 22.08 24.51 -12.04
N SER A 246 23.09 23.81 -12.54
CA SER A 246 23.76 24.24 -13.77
C SER A 246 22.80 24.18 -14.96
N ALA A 247 22.84 25.21 -15.80
CA ALA A 247 22.09 25.33 -17.03
C ALA A 247 22.63 24.38 -18.11
N ALA A 248 23.94 24.13 -18.13
CA ALA A 248 24.60 23.19 -19.04
C ALA A 248 24.41 21.73 -18.62
N ASN A 249 24.37 21.43 -17.32
CA ASN A 249 24.12 20.09 -16.80
C ASN A 249 23.25 20.11 -15.54
N THR A 250 21.96 19.82 -15.70
CA THR A 250 20.98 19.87 -14.61
C THR A 250 21.19 18.81 -13.52
N SER A 251 22.07 17.82 -13.73
CA SER A 251 22.50 16.88 -12.68
C SER A 251 23.47 17.52 -11.68
N ASN A 252 24.15 18.60 -12.04
CA ASN A 252 25.04 19.34 -11.15
C ASN A 252 24.24 20.44 -10.43
N TRP A 253 24.11 20.33 -9.11
CA TRP A 253 23.30 21.29 -8.34
C TRP A 253 23.70 21.41 -6.87
N MET A 254 23.28 22.52 -6.25
CA MET A 254 23.37 22.81 -4.83
C MET A 254 21.97 23.17 -4.28
N GLU A 255 21.64 22.69 -3.09
CA GLU A 255 20.39 22.99 -2.39
C GLU A 255 20.65 23.49 -0.97
N GLY A 256 19.78 24.37 -0.51
CA GLY A 256 19.76 24.81 0.88
C GLY A 256 18.76 25.93 1.12
N LEU A 257 18.82 26.50 2.33
CA LEU A 257 17.96 27.62 2.72
C LEU A 257 18.46 28.93 2.12
N ALA A 258 17.57 29.66 1.46
CA ALA A 258 17.88 30.90 0.80
C ALA A 258 17.66 32.13 1.70
N THR A 259 18.51 33.14 1.53
CA THR A 259 18.30 34.52 1.95
C THR A 259 18.43 35.41 0.73
N TYR A 260 17.37 36.15 0.38
CA TYR A 260 17.31 36.97 -0.83
C TYR A 260 17.17 38.45 -0.47
N SER A 261 18.02 39.30 -1.05
CA SER A 261 17.99 40.75 -0.85
C SER A 261 18.51 41.48 -2.07
N GLY A 262 17.69 42.34 -2.67
CA GLY A 262 18.03 43.10 -3.86
C GLY A 262 18.34 42.18 -5.05
N THR A 263 19.64 42.03 -5.36
CA THR A 263 20.18 41.19 -6.44
C THR A 263 21.00 40.02 -5.92
N THR A 264 20.97 39.74 -4.62
CA THR A 264 21.80 38.69 -4.00
C THR A 264 20.91 37.60 -3.44
N LEU A 265 21.12 36.37 -3.92
CA LEU A 265 20.53 35.16 -3.39
C LEU A 265 21.63 34.36 -2.70
N THR A 266 21.62 34.28 -1.38
CA THR A 266 22.55 33.47 -0.61
C THR A 266 21.87 32.15 -0.25
N ILE A 267 22.48 31.02 -0.63
CA ILE A 267 22.00 29.69 -0.27
C ILE A 267 22.96 29.12 0.77
N ASN A 268 22.46 28.78 1.95
CA ASN A 268 23.19 27.99 2.94
C ASN A 268 23.09 26.52 2.52
N VAL A 269 24.04 26.07 1.71
CA VAL A 269 23.99 24.77 1.03
C VAL A 269 24.22 23.63 2.01
N ASP A 270 23.24 22.74 2.11
CA ASP A 270 23.27 21.53 2.94
C ASP A 270 23.27 20.24 2.10
N LYS A 271 22.95 20.34 0.80
CA LYS A 271 22.85 19.18 -0.10
C LYS A 271 23.37 19.53 -1.48
N THR A 272 24.11 18.61 -2.09
CA THR A 272 24.70 18.80 -3.42
C THR A 272 24.60 17.54 -4.25
N ASN A 273 24.73 17.68 -5.57
CA ASN A 273 24.99 16.57 -6.49
C ASN A 273 25.94 17.04 -7.60
N GLY A 274 26.87 16.17 -8.00
CA GLY A 274 27.92 16.51 -8.93
C GLY A 274 29.09 17.29 -8.30
N SER A 275 29.95 17.84 -9.16
CA SER A 275 31.19 18.53 -8.76
C SER A 275 31.60 19.59 -9.77
N GLY A 276 32.54 20.46 -9.40
CA GLY A 276 33.14 21.46 -10.29
C GLY A 276 32.84 22.91 -9.90
N THR A 277 33.51 23.84 -10.59
CA THR A 277 33.28 25.29 -10.46
C THR A 277 32.53 25.78 -11.69
N LEU A 278 31.30 26.27 -11.48
CA LEU A 278 30.35 26.58 -12.55
C LEU A 278 29.87 28.03 -12.42
N ALA A 279 29.43 28.61 -13.54
CA ALA A 279 29.05 30.01 -13.67
C ALA A 279 27.77 30.17 -14.51
N ASP A 280 26.89 29.19 -14.45
CA ASP A 280 25.68 29.06 -15.28
C ASP A 280 24.51 28.50 -14.44
N TRP A 281 24.09 29.21 -13.41
CA TRP A 281 23.09 28.70 -12.45
C TRP A 281 21.67 29.12 -12.82
N ASN A 282 20.73 28.19 -12.66
CA ASN A 282 19.29 28.41 -12.65
C ASN A 282 18.72 28.11 -11.26
N PHE A 283 17.84 28.98 -10.76
CA PHE A 283 17.22 28.82 -9.43
C PHE A 283 15.81 28.25 -9.49
N ASN A 284 15.48 27.35 -8.56
CA ASN A 284 14.15 26.74 -8.44
C ASN A 284 13.76 26.57 -6.97
N ILE A 285 12.47 26.67 -6.65
CA ILE A 285 11.95 26.27 -5.33
C ILE A 285 11.94 24.75 -5.23
N VAL A 286 12.31 24.23 -4.07
CA VAL A 286 12.24 22.80 -3.75
C VAL A 286 11.63 22.59 -2.37
N GLY A 287 11.13 21.38 -2.11
CA GLY A 287 10.70 20.98 -0.77
C GLY A 287 11.91 20.69 0.14
N GLU A 288 11.64 20.67 1.46
CA GLU A 288 12.54 20.01 2.40
C GLU A 288 12.68 18.53 2.01
N PRO A 289 13.89 17.93 2.07
CA PRO A 289 14.03 16.51 1.89
C PRO A 289 13.21 15.84 2.98
N GLY A 290 12.48 14.78 2.63
CA GLY A 290 11.86 13.94 3.65
C GLY A 290 12.93 13.53 4.66
N ALA A 291 12.61 13.59 5.96
CA ALA A 291 13.47 13.03 7.00
C ALA A 291 13.85 11.61 6.53
N GLY A 292 15.15 11.38 6.32
CA GLY A 292 15.62 10.12 5.75
C GLY A 292 14.98 8.98 6.52
N ALA A 293 14.23 8.11 5.82
CA ALA A 293 13.76 6.87 6.41
C ALA A 293 14.97 6.26 7.12
N GLY A 294 14.85 5.99 8.43
CA GLY A 294 15.95 5.47 9.23
C GLY A 294 16.64 4.40 8.42
N VAL A 295 17.92 4.63 8.07
CA VAL A 295 18.63 3.72 7.19
C VAL A 295 18.49 2.35 7.81
N ALA A 296 17.92 1.39 7.09
CA ALA A 296 17.80 0.03 7.59
C ALA A 296 19.23 -0.52 7.71
N VAL A 297 19.85 -0.31 8.87
CA VAL A 297 21.21 -0.72 9.15
C VAL A 297 21.19 -2.23 9.37
N GLY A 298 21.79 -2.99 8.45
CA GLY A 298 21.80 -4.46 8.46
C GLY A 298 22.05 -5.06 7.08
N GLY A 299 21.86 -6.38 6.98
CA GLY A 299 22.08 -7.15 5.76
C GLY A 299 20.96 -8.13 5.42
N GLN A 300 20.47 -8.04 4.20
CA GLN A 300 19.56 -8.98 3.55
C GLN A 300 20.35 -9.97 2.68
N CYS A 301 21.30 -10.64 3.32
CA CYS A 301 22.22 -11.56 2.67
C CYS A 301 22.55 -12.75 3.58
N GLN A 302 23.26 -13.73 3.04
CA GLN A 302 23.76 -14.88 3.78
C GLN A 302 25.14 -15.28 3.24
N PHE A 303 26.13 -15.39 4.12
CA PHE A 303 27.44 -15.95 3.79
C PHE A 303 27.40 -17.47 3.87
N GLN A 304 27.92 -18.14 2.85
CA GLN A 304 27.78 -19.58 2.64
C GLN A 304 29.10 -20.21 2.19
N TYR A 305 29.27 -21.50 2.48
CA TYR A 305 30.32 -22.33 1.90
C TYR A 305 30.05 -22.54 0.41
N SER A 306 31.03 -22.26 -0.45
CA SER A 306 30.96 -22.54 -1.90
C SER A 306 31.87 -23.69 -2.29
N SER A 307 33.12 -23.67 -1.81
CA SER A 307 34.12 -24.72 -2.03
C SER A 307 35.15 -24.73 -0.89
N SER A 308 36.08 -25.69 -0.92
CA SER A 308 37.17 -25.77 0.06
C SER A 308 38.10 -24.56 0.05
N THR A 309 38.04 -23.72 -0.99
CA THR A 309 38.86 -22.52 -1.17
C THR A 309 38.04 -21.26 -1.36
N SER A 310 36.72 -21.28 -1.19
CA SER A 310 35.88 -20.10 -1.43
C SER A 310 34.60 -20.08 -0.62
N GLY A 311 34.32 -18.93 -0.03
CA GLY A 311 33.00 -18.57 0.49
C GLY A 311 32.25 -17.65 -0.48
N ILE A 312 30.93 -17.60 -0.35
CA ILE A 312 30.09 -16.74 -1.18
C ILE A 312 29.04 -16.02 -0.33
N LEU A 313 28.86 -14.72 -0.59
CA LEU A 313 27.77 -13.93 -0.03
C LEU A 313 26.61 -13.89 -1.04
N MET A 314 25.46 -14.45 -0.66
CA MET A 314 24.27 -14.53 -1.50
C MET A 314 23.15 -13.64 -0.96
N PRO A 315 22.29 -13.06 -1.82
CA PRO A 315 21.11 -12.34 -1.37
C PRO A 315 20.12 -13.30 -0.66
N LYS A 316 19.51 -12.84 0.44
CA LYS A 316 18.53 -13.62 1.22
C LYS A 316 17.55 -12.70 1.92
N ARG A 317 16.25 -12.93 1.73
CA ARG A 317 15.17 -12.07 2.28
C ARG A 317 15.32 -10.60 1.85
N GLY A 318 15.69 -10.40 0.59
CA GLY A 318 16.10 -9.13 0.01
C GLY A 318 17.52 -9.24 -0.54
N ASN A 319 18.11 -8.10 -0.89
CA ASN A 319 19.46 -8.05 -1.46
C ASN A 319 20.26 -6.80 -1.04
N GLN A 320 19.83 -6.06 -0.02
CA GLN A 320 20.54 -4.88 0.45
C GLN A 320 21.52 -5.24 1.58
N LEU A 321 22.70 -4.63 1.58
CA LEU A 321 23.69 -4.73 2.65
C LEU A 321 24.24 -3.34 2.97
N PHE A 322 24.17 -2.94 4.23
CA PHE A 322 24.80 -1.70 4.68
C PHE A 322 26.32 -1.87 4.79
N VAL A 323 27.08 -1.02 4.10
CA VAL A 323 28.55 -1.01 4.10
C VAL A 323 29.04 0.44 4.06
N ASN A 324 29.93 0.81 4.98
CA ASN A 324 30.62 2.10 4.99
C ASN A 324 29.67 3.31 4.83
N GLY A 325 28.57 3.34 5.59
CA GLY A 325 27.59 4.44 5.55
C GLY A 325 26.56 4.38 4.42
N SER A 326 26.59 3.36 3.55
CA SER A 326 25.70 3.25 2.38
C SER A 326 25.03 1.87 2.28
N LEU A 327 23.77 1.83 1.82
CA LEU A 327 23.11 0.58 1.43
C LEU A 327 23.52 0.17 0.02
N MET A 328 24.16 -0.99 -0.09
CA MET A 328 24.66 -1.57 -1.34
C MET A 328 23.83 -2.79 -1.74
N SER A 329 23.63 -3.00 -3.04
CA SER A 329 22.95 -4.19 -3.55
C SER A 329 23.93 -5.36 -3.71
N VAL A 330 23.64 -6.48 -3.06
CA VAL A 330 24.27 -7.77 -3.30
C VAL A 330 23.76 -8.32 -4.65
N PRO A 331 24.65 -8.60 -5.62
CA PRO A 331 24.25 -9.17 -6.92
C PRO A 331 23.53 -10.51 -6.77
N SER A 332 22.65 -10.84 -7.72
CA SER A 332 21.93 -12.13 -7.74
C SER A 332 22.86 -13.33 -7.87
N ALA A 333 23.99 -13.17 -8.56
CA ALA A 333 25.04 -14.18 -8.66
C ALA A 333 25.88 -14.34 -7.38
N GLY A 334 25.67 -13.47 -6.39
CA GLY A 334 26.47 -13.39 -5.17
C GLY A 334 27.82 -12.69 -5.36
N VAL A 335 28.52 -12.51 -4.24
CA VAL A 335 29.89 -12.00 -4.18
C VAL A 335 30.78 -13.07 -3.56
N GLY A 336 31.70 -13.62 -4.34
CA GLY A 336 32.66 -14.60 -3.84
C GLY A 336 33.82 -13.94 -3.08
N THR A 337 34.44 -14.68 -2.16
CA THR A 337 35.72 -14.28 -1.53
C THR A 337 36.92 -14.36 -2.49
N GLY A 338 36.70 -14.79 -3.73
CA GLY A 338 37.76 -15.29 -4.61
C GLY A 338 38.32 -16.64 -4.14
N THR A 339 39.39 -17.09 -4.78
CA THR A 339 40.13 -18.30 -4.38
C THR A 339 41.08 -17.97 -3.22
N LEU A 340 40.80 -18.55 -2.06
CA LEU A 340 41.58 -18.42 -0.83
C LEU A 340 42.71 -19.46 -0.84
N GLY A 341 43.87 -19.11 -1.42
CA GLY A 341 44.96 -20.05 -1.69
C GLY A 341 45.99 -20.26 -0.57
N SER A 342 46.04 -19.38 0.44
CA SER A 342 47.13 -19.35 1.43
C SER A 342 46.66 -19.01 2.85
N LEU A 343 45.52 -19.56 3.27
CA LEU A 343 45.06 -19.35 4.65
C LEU A 343 45.86 -20.21 5.62
N THR A 344 46.09 -19.68 6.82
CA THR A 344 46.70 -20.43 7.91
C THR A 344 45.77 -21.57 8.32
N SER A 345 46.34 -22.74 8.59
CA SER A 345 45.58 -23.90 9.07
C SER A 345 45.02 -23.67 10.46
N ASN A 346 43.91 -24.34 10.80
CA ASN A 346 43.32 -24.32 12.14
C ASN A 346 43.10 -22.90 12.69
N THR A 347 42.66 -21.99 11.83
CA THR A 347 42.57 -20.55 12.13
C THR A 347 41.16 -20.04 11.87
N LEU A 348 40.67 -19.22 12.81
CA LEU A 348 39.40 -18.50 12.68
C LEU A 348 39.59 -17.25 11.81
N TYR A 349 38.72 -17.11 10.82
CA TYR A 349 38.65 -15.93 9.96
C TYR A 349 37.23 -15.37 9.97
N TYR A 350 37.15 -14.04 9.93
CA TYR A 350 35.94 -13.28 9.71
C TYR A 350 35.89 -12.83 8.25
N ALA A 351 34.69 -12.87 7.66
CA ALA A 351 34.42 -12.36 6.33
C ALA A 351 33.79 -10.97 6.44
N TYR A 352 34.38 -9.99 5.77
CA TYR A 352 33.92 -8.61 5.76
C TYR A 352 33.58 -8.15 4.35
N ALA A 353 32.48 -7.42 4.21
CA ALA A 353 32.12 -6.72 3.00
C ALA A 353 32.68 -5.30 3.01
N TYR A 354 33.20 -4.86 1.86
CA TYR A 354 33.69 -3.50 1.65
C TYR A 354 33.32 -3.01 0.25
N ILE A 355 33.43 -1.71 0.01
CA ILE A 355 33.14 -1.10 -1.30
C ILE A 355 34.44 -0.98 -2.09
N SER A 356 34.50 -1.58 -3.27
CA SER A 356 35.59 -1.46 -4.24
C SER A 356 35.01 -1.11 -5.61
N GLY A 357 35.47 0.00 -6.22
CA GLY A 357 34.97 0.44 -7.52
C GLY A 357 33.45 0.67 -7.56
N GLY A 358 32.83 1.04 -6.43
CA GLY A 358 31.38 1.24 -6.31
C GLY A 358 30.55 -0.04 -6.19
N SER A 359 31.19 -1.21 -6.05
CA SER A 359 30.51 -2.50 -5.85
C SER A 359 30.96 -3.18 -4.55
N ILE A 360 30.17 -4.13 -4.05
CA ILE A 360 30.54 -4.94 -2.89
C ILE A 360 31.65 -5.91 -3.30
N ALA A 361 32.71 -5.96 -2.49
CA ALA A 361 33.75 -6.98 -2.50
C ALA A 361 33.88 -7.60 -1.10
N LEU A 362 34.48 -8.79 -1.02
CA LEU A 362 34.72 -9.48 0.24
C LEU A 362 36.20 -9.58 0.54
N GLU A 363 36.56 -9.38 1.81
CA GLU A 363 37.86 -9.74 2.36
C GLU A 363 37.68 -10.73 3.51
N VAL A 364 38.74 -11.48 3.82
CA VAL A 364 38.80 -12.36 4.98
C VAL A 364 39.95 -11.91 5.89
N SER A 365 39.73 -11.93 7.21
CA SER A 365 40.71 -11.42 8.17
C SER A 365 40.64 -12.16 9.49
N THR A 366 41.78 -12.27 10.18
CA THR A 366 41.84 -12.75 11.57
C THR A 366 41.52 -11.65 12.58
N THR A 367 41.36 -10.39 12.14
CA THR A 367 40.91 -9.29 13.00
C THR A 367 39.45 -9.53 13.38
N GLY A 368 39.16 -9.52 14.68
CA GLY A 368 37.81 -9.67 15.23
C GLY A 368 36.86 -8.54 14.83
N HIS A 369 35.61 -8.67 15.22
CA HIS A 369 34.57 -7.69 14.93
C HIS A 369 34.27 -6.80 16.15
N ALA A 370 33.60 -5.69 15.90
CA ALA A 370 33.07 -4.79 16.92
C ALA A 370 31.81 -4.10 16.40
N THR A 371 30.95 -3.66 17.32
CA THR A 371 29.78 -2.85 16.96
C THR A 371 30.23 -1.45 16.54
N ASP A 372 29.80 -0.99 15.36
CA ASP A 372 30.01 0.37 14.89
C ASP A 372 29.30 1.36 15.80
N THR A 373 30.03 2.31 16.37
CA THR A 373 29.49 3.33 17.28
C THR A 373 28.61 4.36 16.58
N THR A 374 28.69 4.48 15.26
CA THR A 374 27.91 5.43 14.45
C THR A 374 26.58 4.83 14.02
N TYR A 375 26.60 3.58 13.54
CA TYR A 375 25.44 2.98 12.89
C TYR A 375 24.91 1.72 13.60
N GLY A 376 25.67 1.13 14.53
CA GLY A 376 25.23 -0.03 15.32
C GLY A 376 25.29 -1.39 14.61
N HIS A 377 25.81 -1.47 13.38
CA HIS A 377 26.10 -2.76 12.73
C HIS A 377 27.48 -3.28 13.11
N GLU A 378 27.69 -4.59 12.99
CA GLU A 378 29.01 -5.18 13.21
C GLU A 378 29.97 -4.85 12.07
N ILE A 379 31.16 -4.42 12.44
CA ILE A 379 32.27 -4.03 11.58
C ILE A 379 33.53 -4.79 11.96
N LYS A 380 34.56 -4.68 11.12
CA LYS A 380 35.91 -5.10 11.51
C LYS A 380 36.40 -4.19 12.64
N SER A 381 36.92 -4.79 13.71
CA SER A 381 37.42 -4.04 14.87
C SER A 381 38.48 -3.02 14.43
N GLY A 382 38.22 -1.74 14.70
CA GLY A 382 39.08 -0.62 14.32
C GLY A 382 38.89 -0.10 12.89
N ASP A 383 37.94 -0.62 12.12
CA ASP A 383 37.74 -0.23 10.71
C ASP A 383 36.25 -0.29 10.28
N ALA A 384 35.57 0.85 10.42
CA ALA A 384 34.15 1.01 10.10
C ALA A 384 33.81 0.94 8.59
N SER A 385 34.82 0.90 7.72
CA SER A 385 34.57 0.77 6.27
C SER A 385 34.29 -0.69 5.85
N ARG A 386 34.36 -1.64 6.79
CA ARG A 386 34.21 -3.08 6.57
C ARG A 386 33.10 -3.63 7.45
N SER A 387 32.01 -4.11 6.85
CA SER A 387 30.87 -4.65 7.58
C SER A 387 30.96 -6.18 7.68
N LEU A 388 30.72 -6.74 8.87
CA LEU A 388 30.78 -8.18 9.10
C LEU A 388 29.66 -8.89 8.36
N VAL A 389 29.99 -9.98 7.64
CA VAL A 389 29.00 -10.79 6.91
C VAL A 389 29.03 -12.28 7.29
N GLY A 390 30.10 -12.75 7.92
CA GLY A 390 30.20 -14.13 8.39
C GLY A 390 31.54 -14.46 9.02
N MET A 391 31.74 -15.72 9.35
CA MET A 391 33.01 -16.28 9.79
C MET A 391 33.19 -17.71 9.29
N PHE A 392 34.42 -18.19 9.34
CA PHE A 392 34.74 -19.58 9.07
C PHE A 392 36.04 -20.00 9.78
N TYR A 393 36.19 -21.31 10.01
CA TYR A 393 37.41 -21.89 10.55
C TYR A 393 38.06 -22.81 9.53
N THR A 394 39.37 -22.66 9.34
CA THR A 394 40.12 -23.48 8.39
C THR A 394 40.53 -24.81 9.00
N ASN A 395 40.55 -25.88 8.20
CA ASN A 395 41.10 -27.16 8.64
C ASN A 395 42.63 -27.17 8.69
N GLY A 396 43.22 -28.34 8.97
CA GLY A 396 44.67 -28.55 8.99
C GLY A 396 45.39 -28.23 7.68
N SER A 397 44.66 -28.13 6.56
CA SER A 397 45.18 -27.77 5.23
C SER A 397 44.85 -26.33 4.82
N GLY A 398 44.33 -25.48 5.72
CA GLY A 398 43.97 -24.10 5.40
C GLY A 398 42.70 -23.96 4.57
N GLN A 399 41.84 -24.99 4.52
CA GLN A 399 40.66 -25.03 3.67
C GLN A 399 39.38 -24.80 4.47
N LEU A 400 38.37 -24.21 3.82
CA LEU A 400 37.00 -24.16 4.32
C LEU A 400 36.41 -25.57 4.32
N VAL A 401 35.56 -25.88 5.30
CA VAL A 401 34.96 -27.21 5.45
C VAL A 401 33.46 -27.12 5.75
N SER A 402 32.69 -27.85 4.96
CA SER A 402 31.28 -28.15 5.22
C SER A 402 31.02 -29.61 4.86
N THR A 403 31.05 -30.50 5.85
CA THR A 403 30.82 -31.95 5.70
C THR A 403 29.65 -32.38 6.59
N ALA A 404 29.27 -33.67 6.52
CA ALA A 404 28.21 -34.20 7.36
C ALA A 404 28.46 -34.00 8.86
N ASN A 405 29.71 -33.98 9.32
CA ASN A 405 30.10 -33.81 10.72
C ASN A 405 30.88 -32.52 11.00
N SER A 406 30.97 -31.58 10.05
CA SER A 406 31.69 -30.32 10.24
C SER A 406 30.97 -29.17 9.56
N ALA A 407 30.55 -28.17 10.34
CA ALA A 407 29.91 -26.94 9.85
C ALA A 407 30.78 -25.73 10.21
N LEU A 408 31.84 -25.49 9.44
CA LEU A 408 32.87 -24.50 9.78
C LEU A 408 32.74 -23.18 9.00
N VAL A 409 31.55 -22.90 8.44
CA VAL A 409 31.20 -21.62 7.80
C VAL A 409 29.86 -21.16 8.36
N ARG A 410 29.81 -19.92 8.86
CA ARG A 410 28.63 -19.34 9.51
C ARG A 410 28.38 -17.92 9.03
N SER A 411 27.14 -17.63 8.65
CA SER A 411 26.72 -16.28 8.28
C SER A 411 26.51 -15.41 9.52
N TRP A 412 26.71 -14.10 9.39
CA TRP A 412 26.27 -13.12 10.40
C TRP A 412 24.78 -12.80 10.21
N TYR A 413 24.38 -12.44 8.99
CA TYR A 413 22.98 -12.14 8.64
C TYR A 413 22.21 -13.39 8.23
N ASN A 414 20.90 -13.41 8.49
CA ASN A 414 19.99 -14.50 8.12
C ASN A 414 20.52 -15.90 8.50
N ARG A 415 21.00 -16.03 9.74
CA ARG A 415 21.55 -17.29 10.27
C ARG A 415 20.50 -18.39 10.17
N GLN A 416 20.91 -19.58 9.75
CA GLN A 416 20.03 -20.74 9.59
C GLN A 416 20.44 -21.83 10.57
N ALA A 417 19.50 -22.66 10.99
CA ALA A 417 19.85 -23.85 11.76
C ALA A 417 20.77 -24.76 10.92
N THR A 418 21.86 -25.23 11.50
CA THR A 418 22.82 -26.11 10.83
C THR A 418 23.05 -27.33 11.68
N ALA A 419 22.77 -28.50 11.11
CA ALA A 419 22.92 -29.78 11.79
C ALA A 419 24.14 -30.54 11.29
N THR A 420 24.83 -31.22 12.20
CA THR A 420 25.93 -32.13 11.90
C THR A 420 25.66 -33.50 12.53
N ARG A 421 26.17 -34.55 11.91
CA ARG A 421 25.98 -35.94 12.33
C ARG A 421 27.22 -36.77 12.02
N ALA A 422 27.65 -37.56 13.01
CA ALA A 422 28.68 -38.57 12.86
C ALA A 422 28.32 -39.83 13.65
N ALA A 423 28.89 -40.97 13.26
CA ALA A 423 28.65 -42.23 13.94
C ALA A 423 29.84 -43.19 13.75
N TYR A 424 30.06 -44.16 14.65
CA TYR A 424 31.24 -45.03 14.57
C TYR A 424 31.13 -46.08 13.47
N THR A 425 32.07 -46.15 12.53
CA THR A 425 32.03 -47.12 11.42
C THR A 425 32.39 -48.54 11.86
N ALA A 426 33.16 -48.68 12.93
CA ALA A 426 33.53 -49.93 13.56
C ALA A 426 33.37 -49.84 15.08
N ASP A 427 33.32 -50.97 15.77
CA ASP A 427 33.29 -50.99 17.22
C ASP A 427 34.54 -50.30 17.79
N ARG A 428 34.35 -49.46 18.80
CA ARG A 428 35.42 -48.72 19.47
C ARG A 428 35.60 -49.28 20.86
N ASN A 429 36.66 -50.06 21.02
CA ASN A 429 37.12 -50.49 22.33
C ASN A 429 37.91 -49.34 22.94
N ASN A 430 37.60 -49.01 24.19
CA ASN A 430 38.39 -48.06 24.95
C ASN A 430 38.85 -48.71 26.25
N SER A 431 40.16 -48.95 26.37
CA SER A 431 40.79 -49.72 27.45
C SER A 431 41.50 -48.85 28.50
N GLY A 432 41.18 -47.56 28.57
CA GLY A 432 42.13 -46.57 29.09
C GLY A 432 41.69 -45.69 30.25
N PHE A 433 40.74 -46.03 31.13
CA PHE A 433 40.31 -45.06 32.16
C PHE A 433 40.09 -45.68 33.54
N GLY A 434 41.19 -45.94 34.26
CA GLY A 434 41.16 -46.14 35.71
C GLY A 434 40.77 -44.87 36.46
N GLY A 435 39.50 -44.46 36.35
CA GLY A 435 38.93 -43.33 37.07
C GLY A 435 39.04 -41.95 36.40
N ALA A 436 39.50 -41.83 35.15
CA ALA A 436 39.58 -40.53 34.44
C ALA A 436 38.56 -40.42 33.29
N ILE A 437 38.18 -39.19 32.93
CA ILE A 437 37.31 -38.91 31.78
C ILE A 437 38.19 -38.81 30.53
N ALA A 438 37.79 -39.46 29.43
CA ALA A 438 38.32 -39.08 28.12
C ALA A 438 37.44 -39.48 26.94
N GLU A 439 37.84 -39.00 25.76
CA GLU A 439 37.25 -39.35 24.49
C GLU A 439 37.46 -40.82 24.13
N VAL A 440 36.41 -41.46 23.59
CA VAL A 440 36.48 -42.83 23.07
C VAL A 440 37.19 -42.90 21.74
N ASN A 441 36.82 -42.05 20.80
CA ASN A 441 37.45 -41.97 19.49
C ASN A 441 37.03 -40.68 18.77
N SER A 442 37.97 -40.03 18.09
CA SER A 442 37.76 -38.77 17.39
C SER A 442 36.94 -38.86 16.11
N GLU A 443 36.66 -40.07 15.59
CA GLU A 443 35.89 -40.30 14.36
C GLU A 443 34.53 -39.60 14.34
N ILE A 444 33.88 -39.51 15.51
CA ILE A 444 32.52 -38.94 15.60
C ILE A 444 32.48 -37.51 16.11
N ARG A 445 33.63 -36.83 16.14
CA ARG A 445 33.65 -35.42 16.48
C ARG A 445 32.73 -34.67 15.51
N ASN A 446 31.82 -33.90 16.09
CA ASN A 446 31.06 -32.90 15.35
C ASN A 446 31.68 -31.55 15.63
N SER A 447 32.19 -30.92 14.59
CA SER A 447 32.91 -29.64 14.67
C SER A 447 32.06 -28.53 14.08
N VAL A 448 31.99 -27.39 14.76
CA VAL A 448 31.16 -26.26 14.35
C VAL A 448 31.92 -24.96 14.55
N VAL A 449 31.53 -23.92 13.80
CA VAL A 449 31.81 -22.54 14.16
C VAL A 449 30.49 -21.87 14.57
N LEU A 450 30.46 -21.24 15.74
CA LEU A 450 29.26 -20.64 16.32
C LEU A 450 29.55 -19.22 16.81
N TRP A 451 28.51 -18.39 16.78
CA TRP A 451 28.54 -17.08 17.43
C TRP A 451 28.20 -17.22 18.91
N ALA A 452 28.70 -16.33 19.75
CA ALA A 452 28.54 -16.40 21.21
C ALA A 452 27.08 -16.28 21.68
N ASP A 453 26.21 -15.72 20.84
CA ASP A 453 24.77 -15.60 21.05
C ASP A 453 23.96 -16.83 20.54
N GLU A 454 24.63 -17.84 19.98
CA GLU A 454 23.99 -19.05 19.49
C GLU A 454 23.94 -20.18 20.53
N VAL A 455 22.88 -20.99 20.45
CA VAL A 455 22.71 -22.19 21.27
C VAL A 455 23.08 -23.41 20.43
N TRP A 456 23.90 -24.30 20.99
CA TRP A 456 24.31 -25.53 20.34
C TRP A 456 23.65 -26.75 21.01
N ASP A 457 22.69 -27.36 20.33
CA ASP A 457 21.99 -28.56 20.78
C ASP A 457 22.76 -29.81 20.34
N ILE A 458 23.13 -30.66 21.28
CA ILE A 458 23.98 -31.82 21.06
C ILE A 458 23.26 -33.05 21.62
N THR A 459 23.08 -34.05 20.77
CA THR A 459 22.46 -35.32 21.13
C THR A 459 23.40 -36.47 20.81
N LEU A 460 23.77 -37.19 21.85
CA LEU A 460 24.48 -38.46 21.77
C LEU A 460 23.49 -39.60 22.01
N VAL A 461 23.48 -40.56 21.11
CA VAL A 461 22.89 -41.88 21.36
C VAL A 461 24.02 -42.88 21.29
N SER A 462 24.52 -43.29 22.46
CA SER A 462 25.58 -44.27 22.56
C SER A 462 25.01 -45.66 22.79
N THR A 463 25.58 -46.67 22.14
CA THR A 463 25.35 -48.07 22.49
C THR A 463 26.69 -48.70 22.83
N PHE A 464 26.80 -49.35 23.99
CA PHE A 464 28.04 -49.96 24.44
C PHE A 464 27.80 -51.21 25.30
N SER A 465 28.85 -51.98 25.56
CA SER A 465 28.82 -53.14 26.45
C SER A 465 30.03 -53.16 27.37
N LEU A 466 29.86 -53.72 28.57
CA LEU A 466 30.93 -54.01 29.52
C LEU A 466 31.17 -55.52 29.60
N PRO A 467 32.42 -56.00 29.71
CA PRO A 467 32.75 -57.43 29.54
C PRO A 467 32.27 -58.33 30.67
N SER A 468 31.98 -57.81 31.87
CA SER A 468 31.58 -58.64 33.02
C SER A 468 30.51 -57.96 33.88
N THR A 469 29.80 -58.75 34.69
CA THR A 469 28.80 -58.26 35.66
C THR A 469 29.46 -57.43 36.77
N GLY A 470 28.76 -56.42 37.28
CA GLY A 470 29.20 -55.56 38.37
C GLY A 470 30.20 -54.49 37.96
N GLN A 471 30.36 -54.24 36.66
CA GLN A 471 31.22 -53.18 36.13
C GLN A 471 30.39 -51.93 35.85
N SER A 472 31.03 -50.77 35.91
CA SER A 472 30.34 -49.49 35.68
C SER A 472 31.06 -48.64 34.64
N ALA A 473 30.27 -47.89 33.86
CA ALA A 473 30.76 -46.85 32.99
C ALA A 473 29.82 -45.65 33.01
N THR A 474 30.40 -44.45 33.03
CA THR A 474 29.67 -43.20 32.80
C THR A 474 29.92 -42.76 31.37
N VAL A 475 28.86 -42.41 30.66
CA VAL A 475 28.91 -41.93 29.26
C VAL A 475 28.32 -40.53 29.20
N GLY A 476 28.98 -39.66 28.44
CA GLY A 476 28.56 -38.27 28.31
C GLY A 476 29.06 -37.62 27.02
N ILE A 477 28.67 -36.36 26.86
CA ILE A 477 29.14 -35.49 25.80
C ILE A 477 30.34 -34.70 26.32
N GLY A 478 31.45 -34.72 25.57
CA GLY A 478 32.59 -33.85 25.82
C GLY A 478 32.56 -32.65 24.89
N LEU A 479 32.91 -31.49 25.42
CA LEU A 479 33.14 -30.26 24.67
C LEU A 479 34.60 -29.86 24.80
N ASP A 480 35.24 -29.50 23.69
CA ASP A 480 36.57 -28.89 23.56
C ASP A 480 37.74 -29.48 24.38
N ALA A 481 37.73 -29.38 25.71
CA ALA A 481 38.78 -29.86 26.61
C ALA A 481 38.53 -31.27 27.21
N MET A 482 37.36 -31.87 27.00
CA MET A 482 37.02 -33.28 27.35
C MET A 482 37.28 -33.71 28.82
N ASN A 483 37.41 -32.77 29.75
CA ASN A 483 37.90 -33.02 31.10
C ASN A 483 36.82 -32.92 32.19
N ALA A 484 35.57 -32.68 31.81
CA ALA A 484 34.44 -32.51 32.73
C ALA A 484 33.16 -33.12 32.15
N TRP A 485 32.30 -33.60 33.04
CA TRP A 485 30.95 -34.03 32.68
C TRP A 485 30.09 -32.81 32.36
N GLN A 486 29.39 -32.89 31.23
CA GLN A 486 28.29 -31.98 30.94
C GLN A 486 27.00 -32.53 31.57
N ASP A 487 26.02 -31.65 31.74
CA ASP A 487 24.69 -32.05 32.22
C ASP A 487 24.10 -33.16 31.35
N GLY A 488 23.46 -34.13 32.00
CA GLY A 488 22.85 -35.28 31.34
C GLY A 488 23.77 -36.50 31.14
N ALA A 489 25.02 -36.48 31.61
CA ALA A 489 25.85 -37.69 31.63
C ALA A 489 25.17 -38.84 32.39
N VAL A 490 25.27 -40.07 31.87
CA VAL A 490 24.56 -41.23 32.41
C VAL A 490 25.55 -42.28 32.89
N ASN A 491 25.38 -42.71 34.14
CA ASN A 491 26.12 -43.85 34.71
C ASN A 491 25.32 -45.14 34.53
N TYR A 492 26.02 -46.20 34.14
CA TYR A 492 25.46 -47.52 33.92
C TYR A 492 26.26 -48.57 34.68
N ASN A 493 25.55 -49.57 35.20
CA ASN A 493 26.11 -50.76 35.85
C ASN A 493 25.68 -52.00 35.05
N SER A 494 26.62 -52.91 34.78
CA SER A 494 26.32 -54.15 34.05
C SER A 494 25.74 -55.22 34.97
N ASP A 495 24.49 -55.61 34.76
CA ASP A 495 23.89 -56.77 35.45
C ASP A 495 24.40 -58.11 34.88
N THR A 496 24.71 -58.12 33.57
CA THR A 496 25.25 -59.29 32.85
C THR A 496 26.39 -58.84 31.93
N GLY A 497 27.53 -59.53 31.99
CA GLY A 497 28.67 -59.29 31.10
C GLY A 497 28.30 -59.45 29.61
N GLY A 498 28.78 -58.53 28.77
CA GLY A 498 28.55 -58.51 27.33
C GLY A 498 27.17 -57.99 26.91
N ASN A 499 26.29 -57.64 27.85
CA ASN A 499 24.98 -57.08 27.50
C ASN A 499 25.13 -55.68 26.88
N ARG A 500 24.31 -55.37 25.86
CA ARG A 500 24.30 -54.06 25.21
C ARG A 500 23.42 -53.09 25.99
N MET A 501 23.96 -51.91 26.23
CA MET A 501 23.33 -50.81 26.96
C MET A 501 23.22 -49.59 26.04
N VAL A 502 22.16 -48.79 26.19
CA VAL A 502 21.94 -47.58 25.40
C VAL A 502 21.97 -46.36 26.32
N ALA A 503 22.87 -45.41 26.05
CA ALA A 503 23.00 -44.16 26.79
C ALA A 503 22.61 -42.97 25.88
N PRO A 504 21.34 -42.53 25.93
CA PRO A 504 20.95 -41.26 25.34
C PRO A 504 21.38 -40.11 26.26
N VAL A 505 22.08 -39.13 25.70
CA VAL A 505 22.52 -37.91 26.40
C VAL A 505 22.17 -36.72 25.50
N ASN A 506 21.53 -35.70 26.05
CA ASN A 506 21.30 -34.42 25.37
C ASN A 506 21.92 -33.31 26.21
N TYR A 507 22.59 -32.38 25.55
CA TYR A 507 23.18 -31.20 26.17
C TYR A 507 22.99 -29.99 25.27
N LYS A 508 22.57 -28.87 25.85
CA LYS A 508 22.43 -27.59 25.15
C LYS A 508 23.53 -26.65 25.65
N ALA A 509 24.57 -26.48 24.84
CA ALA A 509 25.65 -25.56 25.16
C ALA A 509 25.24 -24.12 24.86
N THR A 510 25.46 -23.23 25.83
CA THR A 510 25.19 -21.79 25.75
C THR A 510 26.37 -21.01 26.33
N GLY A 511 26.56 -19.76 25.93
CA GLY A 511 27.65 -18.93 26.46
C GLY A 511 29.05 -19.39 26.01
N LEU A 512 29.11 -20.13 24.91
CA LEU A 512 30.37 -20.43 24.23
C LEU A 512 30.89 -19.15 23.55
N SER A 513 32.20 -19.07 23.32
CA SER A 513 32.82 -17.94 22.62
C SER A 513 32.54 -17.98 21.12
N ASP A 514 32.74 -16.85 20.43
CA ASP A 514 32.82 -16.88 18.96
C ASP A 514 33.96 -17.80 18.51
N GLY A 515 33.66 -18.70 17.58
CA GLY A 515 34.68 -19.47 16.89
C GLY A 515 34.44 -20.97 16.92
N PHE A 516 35.56 -21.72 16.84
CA PHE A 516 35.56 -23.15 16.65
C PHE A 516 35.28 -23.90 17.95
N HIS A 517 34.31 -24.81 17.88
CA HIS A 517 33.98 -25.73 18.95
C HIS A 517 33.78 -27.13 18.38
N TYR A 518 34.01 -28.14 19.20
CA TYR A 518 33.68 -29.51 18.83
C TYR A 518 33.13 -30.33 20.00
N SER A 519 32.32 -31.32 19.65
CA SER A 519 31.71 -32.24 20.59
C SER A 519 32.07 -33.65 20.24
N THR A 520 32.19 -34.49 21.26
CA THR A 520 32.55 -35.91 21.12
C THR A 520 31.89 -36.75 22.21
N LEU A 521 32.06 -38.07 22.12
CA LEU A 521 31.69 -38.99 23.19
C LEU A 521 32.86 -39.13 24.16
N ILE A 522 32.61 -38.82 25.44
CA ILE A 522 33.51 -39.08 26.55
C ILE A 522 32.97 -40.19 27.45
N THR A 523 33.87 -40.97 28.02
CA THR A 523 33.54 -42.06 28.93
C THR A 523 34.51 -42.10 30.11
N GLN A 524 34.06 -42.70 31.21
CA GLN A 524 34.87 -43.09 32.35
C GLN A 524 34.42 -44.49 32.76
N THR A 525 35.36 -45.43 32.89
CA THR A 525 35.08 -46.77 33.41
C THR A 525 35.70 -46.92 34.81
N VAL A 526 35.31 -47.97 35.53
CA VAL A 526 36.08 -48.40 36.71
C VAL A 526 37.42 -49.00 36.28
N SER A 527 38.43 -48.93 37.15
CA SER A 527 39.79 -49.39 36.82
C SER A 527 39.82 -50.85 36.36
N GLY A 528 40.54 -51.11 35.25
CA GLY A 528 40.65 -52.44 34.64
C GLY A 528 39.49 -52.85 33.74
N VAL A 529 38.51 -51.97 33.47
CA VAL A 529 37.36 -52.26 32.60
C VAL A 529 37.48 -51.59 31.23
N THR A 530 37.28 -52.40 30.18
CA THR A 530 37.20 -51.94 28.79
C THR A 530 35.74 -51.87 28.35
N ALA A 531 35.26 -50.69 28.01
CA ALA A 531 33.95 -50.53 27.37
C ALA A 531 34.09 -50.67 25.85
N THR A 532 33.14 -51.36 25.22
CA THR A 532 33.07 -51.52 23.76
C THR A 532 31.87 -50.75 23.24
N PHE A 533 32.12 -49.67 22.50
CA PHE A 533 31.09 -48.83 21.88
C PHE A 533 30.77 -49.34 20.49
N SER A 534 29.49 -49.58 20.22
CA SER A 534 29.02 -50.20 18.98
C SER A 534 29.17 -49.28 17.78
N GLY A 535 29.79 -49.80 16.72
CA GLY A 535 29.80 -49.23 15.37
C GLY A 535 28.98 -50.08 14.39
N SER A 536 29.06 -49.77 13.10
CA SER A 536 28.32 -50.50 12.05
C SER A 536 28.83 -51.91 11.71
N ALA A 537 29.81 -52.44 12.45
CA ALA A 537 30.47 -53.71 12.13
C ALA A 537 29.59 -54.96 12.32
N THR A 538 28.45 -54.88 13.01
CA THR A 538 27.58 -56.06 13.28
C THR A 538 26.10 -55.88 12.93
N SER A 539 25.55 -54.66 12.91
CA SER A 539 24.23 -54.30 12.35
C SER A 539 24.04 -52.77 12.43
N ALA A 540 23.36 -52.15 11.46
CA ALA A 540 23.05 -50.71 11.48
C ALA A 540 22.10 -50.28 12.62
N SER A 541 21.48 -51.24 13.33
CA SER A 541 20.38 -51.01 14.26
C SER A 541 20.80 -50.48 15.65
N PHE A 542 22.10 -50.50 15.98
CA PHE A 542 22.59 -50.22 17.35
C PHE A 542 23.89 -49.38 17.37
N ARG A 543 24.05 -48.47 16.42
CA ARG A 543 25.28 -47.68 16.25
C ARG A 543 25.33 -46.52 17.25
N THR A 544 26.52 -46.23 17.78
CA THR A 544 26.78 -44.97 18.50
C THR A 544 26.80 -43.80 17.53
N ILE A 545 25.94 -42.80 17.77
CA ILE A 545 25.71 -41.64 16.90
C ILE A 545 25.78 -40.36 17.74
N LEU A 546 26.50 -39.36 17.24
CA LEU A 546 26.48 -38.00 17.75
C LEU A 546 25.88 -37.08 16.69
N THR A 547 24.83 -36.37 17.06
CA THR A 547 24.14 -35.39 16.21
C THR A 547 24.13 -34.05 16.91
N THR A 548 24.28 -32.96 16.17
CA THR A 548 24.23 -31.62 16.74
C THR A 548 23.44 -30.68 15.84
N ALA A 549 22.91 -29.61 16.40
CA ALA A 549 22.27 -28.53 15.68
C ALA A 549 22.59 -27.18 16.34
N ILE A 550 23.11 -26.24 15.56
CA ILE A 550 23.16 -24.84 15.98
C ILE A 550 21.75 -24.29 15.79
N LEU A 551 21.12 -23.87 16.88
CA LEU A 551 19.78 -23.27 16.83
C LEU A 551 19.92 -21.83 16.33
N ALA A 552 19.03 -21.43 15.41
CA ALA A 552 18.99 -20.03 15.01
C ALA A 552 18.52 -19.19 16.21
N PRO A 553 19.14 -18.02 16.48
CA PRO A 553 18.63 -17.12 17.50
C PRO A 553 17.20 -16.74 17.14
N SER A 554 16.31 -16.74 18.14
CA SER A 554 14.97 -16.17 17.99
C SER A 554 15.14 -14.66 17.80
N MET A 555 15.17 -14.21 16.54
CA MET A 555 15.04 -12.79 16.22
C MET A 555 13.59 -12.35 16.36
#